data_AF-A0A3B8I2M6-F1
#
_entry.id   AF-A0A3B8I2M6-F1
#
_cell.length_a   1.000
_cell.length_b   1.000
_cell.length_c   1.000
_cell.angle_alpha   90.00
_cell.angle_beta   90.00
_cell.angle_gamma   90.00
#
_symmetry.space_group_name_H-M   'P 1'
#
loop_
_entity.id
_entity.type
_entity.pdbx_description
1 polymer ?
#
loop_
_entity_poly.entity_id
_entity_poly.type
_entity_poly.pdbx_seq_one_letter_code
_entity_poly.pdbx_strand_id
1 'polypeptide(L)'
;MSYQEFIIAFETLISGFAAARFFQGWGEMIKYRRKFSYYWGHTLTTLVAFFILIQQWWGAFGRPMAIVHNIWDFTFLLTIPAIFYFMSVQFFPNYRGQTVVLRHYFQKNLRIYGLYFFLYFFILTMRYIYYDLPMWDERGLT
;
A
#
# COMPACT_ATOMS: atom_id res chain seq x y z
N MET A 1 -18.58 -18.46 -11.21
CA MET A 1 -17.90 -17.34 -10.56
C MET A 1 -18.64 -16.07 -10.95
N SER A 2 -19.13 -15.30 -9.98
CA SER A 2 -19.76 -14.00 -10.25
C SER A 2 -18.68 -12.96 -10.61
N TYR A 3 -19.06 -11.89 -11.30
CA TYR A 3 -18.15 -10.77 -11.60
C TYR A 3 -17.52 -10.18 -10.32
N GLN A 4 -18.29 -10.16 -9.23
CA GLN A 4 -17.85 -9.69 -7.92
C GLN A 4 -16.78 -10.60 -7.30
N GLU A 5 -16.99 -11.92 -7.34
CA GLU A 5 -16.00 -12.90 -6.89
C GLU A 5 -14.69 -12.75 -7.69
N PHE A 6 -14.79 -12.51 -9.00
CA PHE A 6 -13.63 -12.27 -9.86
C PHE A 6 -12.84 -11.04 -9.41
N ILE A 7 -13.51 -9.91 -9.17
CA ILE A 7 -12.83 -8.67 -8.73
C ILE A 7 -12.16 -8.85 -7.39
N ILE A 8 -12.82 -9.49 -6.42
CA ILE A 8 -12.24 -9.75 -5.09
C ILE A 8 -11.02 -10.65 -5.21
N ALA A 9 -11.12 -11.74 -5.98
CA ALA A 9 -10.00 -12.63 -6.21
C ALA A 9 -8.82 -11.89 -6.87
N PHE A 10 -9.11 -11.02 -7.85
CA PHE A 10 -8.10 -10.24 -8.56
C PHE A 10 -7.44 -9.18 -7.67
N GLU A 11 -8.22 -8.43 -6.89
CA GLU A 11 -7.72 -7.47 -5.90
C GLU A 11 -6.83 -8.18 -4.87
N THR A 12 -7.29 -9.31 -4.34
CA THR A 12 -6.54 -10.10 -3.35
C THR A 12 -5.21 -10.58 -3.93
N LEU A 13 -5.18 -10.99 -5.21
CA LEU A 13 -3.96 -11.39 -5.89
C LEU A 13 -2.96 -10.22 -5.99
N ILE A 14 -3.42 -9.04 -6.40
CA ILE A 14 -2.55 -7.87 -6.56
C ILE A 14 -2.07 -7.34 -5.20
N SER A 15 -2.95 -7.27 -4.21
CA SER A 15 -2.61 -6.91 -2.83
C SER A 15 -1.62 -7.91 -2.23
N GLY A 16 -1.81 -9.21 -2.48
CA GLY A 16 -0.87 -10.26 -2.10
C GLY A 16 0.50 -10.09 -2.77
N PHE A 17 0.54 -9.70 -4.05
CA PHE A 17 1.77 -9.42 -4.77
C PHE A 17 2.54 -8.21 -4.19
N ALA A 18 1.82 -7.12 -3.87
CA ALA A 18 2.40 -5.96 -3.19
C ALA A 18 2.98 -6.34 -1.81
N ALA A 19 2.22 -7.12 -1.03
CA ALA A 19 2.67 -7.62 0.26
C ALA A 19 3.92 -8.52 0.13
N ALA A 20 3.93 -9.46 -0.82
CA ALA A 20 5.08 -10.32 -1.07
C ALA A 20 6.34 -9.52 -1.41
N ARG A 21 6.23 -8.51 -2.27
CA ARG A 21 7.36 -7.64 -2.62
C ARG A 21 7.89 -6.87 -1.40
N PHE A 22 6.98 -6.42 -0.54
CA PHE A 22 7.30 -5.73 0.71
C PHE A 22 8.06 -6.65 1.68
N PHE A 23 7.57 -7.87 1.88
CA PHE A 23 8.26 -8.87 2.72
C PHE A 23 9.60 -9.30 2.14
N GLN A 24 9.74 -9.38 0.82
CA GLN A 24 11.02 -9.66 0.19
C GLN A 24 12.06 -8.59 0.55
N GLY A 25 11.68 -7.31 0.54
CA GLY A 25 12.57 -6.22 0.93
C GLY A 25 13.05 -6.32 2.38
N TRP A 26 12.13 -6.62 3.32
CA TRP A 26 12.49 -6.94 4.71
C TRP A 26 13.39 -8.18 4.80
N GLY A 27 13.08 -9.24 4.06
CA GLY A 27 13.85 -10.47 4.01
C GLY A 27 15.29 -10.23 3.56
N GLU A 28 15.50 -9.41 2.54
CA GLU A 28 16.82 -9.00 2.08
C GLU A 28 17.58 -8.20 3.14
N MET A 29 16.90 -7.25 3.80
CA MET A 29 17.49 -6.47 4.89
C MET A 29 17.91 -7.34 6.09
N ILE A 30 17.10 -8.34 6.44
CA ILE A 30 17.39 -9.28 7.54
C ILE A 30 18.53 -10.22 7.14
N LYS A 31 18.48 -10.79 5.94
CA LYS A 31 19.49 -11.72 5.41
C LYS A 31 20.86 -11.08 5.34
N TYR A 32 20.93 -9.83 4.86
CA TYR A 32 22.18 -9.08 4.72
C TYR A 32 22.33 -8.01 5.80
N ARG A 33 21.80 -8.22 7.02
CA ARG A 33 21.78 -7.21 8.10
C ARG A 33 23.12 -6.54 8.41
N ARG A 34 24.25 -7.26 8.25
CA ARG A 34 25.61 -6.71 8.46
C ARG A 34 26.04 -5.69 7.38
N LYS A 35 25.29 -5.59 6.28
CA LYS A 35 25.56 -4.70 5.14
C LYS A 35 24.67 -3.46 5.15
N PHE A 36 23.69 -3.38 6.05
CA PHE A 36 22.83 -2.21 6.21
C PHE A 36 23.19 -1.50 7.51
N SER A 37 23.47 -0.19 7.45
CA SER A 37 23.58 0.60 8.69
C SER A 37 22.18 0.75 9.27
N TYR A 38 21.95 0.31 10.50
CA TYR A 38 20.65 0.49 11.15
C TYR A 38 20.27 1.97 11.25
N TYR A 39 19.02 2.31 10.88
CA TYR A 39 18.46 3.63 11.07
C TYR A 39 16.98 3.53 11.43
N TRP A 40 16.64 3.91 12.65
CA TRP A 40 15.29 3.71 13.21
C TRP A 40 14.20 4.42 12.40
N GLY A 41 14.49 5.59 11.80
CA GLY A 41 13.50 6.35 11.04
C GLY A 41 13.01 5.58 9.81
N HIS A 42 13.92 4.91 9.11
CA HIS A 42 13.57 4.03 7.98
C HIS A 42 12.76 2.82 8.44
N THR A 43 13.19 2.16 9.52
CA THR A 43 12.48 1.04 10.13
C THR A 43 11.05 1.43 10.54
N LEU A 44 10.88 2.59 11.18
CA LEU A 44 9.56 3.06 11.61
C LEU A 44 8.66 3.38 10.41
N THR A 45 9.18 4.06 9.39
CA THR A 45 8.41 4.38 8.18
C THR A 45 7.93 3.12 7.45
N THR A 46 8.80 2.11 7.34
CA THR A 46 8.42 0.82 6.74
C THR A 46 7.41 0.08 7.60
N LEU A 47 7.56 0.06 8.93
CA LEU A 47 6.55 -0.53 9.82
C LEU A 47 5.19 0.18 9.72
N VAL A 48 5.16 1.51 9.68
CA VAL A 48 3.93 2.28 9.50
C VAL A 48 3.27 1.91 8.17
N ALA A 49 4.01 1.88 7.07
CA ALA A 49 3.46 1.47 5.78
C ALA A 49 2.92 0.04 5.79
N PHE A 50 3.57 -0.87 6.52
CA PHE A 50 3.09 -2.24 6.69
C PHE A 50 1.75 -2.31 7.43
N PHE A 51 1.60 -1.57 8.53
CA PHE A 51 0.32 -1.51 9.24
C PHE A 51 -0.79 -0.89 8.39
N ILE A 52 -0.48 0.14 7.61
CA ILE A 52 -1.44 0.74 6.68
C ILE A 52 -1.83 -0.28 5.61
N LEU A 53 -0.90 -1.07 5.07
CA LEU A 53 -1.21 -2.14 4.12
C LEU A 53 -2.18 -3.17 4.74
N ILE A 54 -1.92 -3.63 5.98
CA ILE A 54 -2.82 -4.55 6.69
C ILE A 54 -4.21 -3.92 6.89
N GLN A 55 -4.26 -2.67 7.36
CA GLN A 55 -5.51 -1.97 7.60
C GLN A 55 -6.32 -1.80 6.32
N GLN A 56 -5.65 -1.50 5.20
CA GLN A 56 -6.29 -1.38 3.89
C GLN A 56 -6.84 -2.71 3.39
N TRP A 57 -6.03 -3.76 3.47
CA TRP A 57 -6.47 -5.10 3.10
C TRP A 57 -7.67 -5.56 3.93
N TRP A 58 -7.61 -5.38 5.26
CA TRP A 58 -8.74 -5.70 6.14
C TRP A 58 -9.98 -4.86 5.84
N GLY A 59 -9.79 -3.56 5.61
CA GLY A 59 -10.86 -2.62 5.27
C GLY A 59 -11.47 -2.83 3.87
N ALA A 60 -10.89 -3.70 3.04
CA ALA A 60 -11.47 -4.06 1.75
C ALA A 60 -12.62 -5.08 1.90
N PHE A 61 -12.57 -5.99 2.87
CA PHE A 61 -13.59 -7.04 3.05
C PHE A 61 -14.95 -6.52 3.52
N GLY A 62 -14.98 -5.43 4.29
CA GLY A 62 -16.20 -4.90 4.91
C GLY A 62 -16.99 -3.92 4.05
N ARG A 63 -16.53 -3.60 2.84
CA ARG A 63 -17.20 -2.60 2.00
C ARG A 63 -18.23 -3.25 1.09
N PRO A 64 -19.41 -2.63 0.90
CA PRO A 64 -20.41 -3.14 -0.02
C PRO A 64 -19.79 -3.39 -1.39
N MET A 65 -19.93 -4.61 -1.91
CA MET A 65 -19.50 -4.99 -3.26
C MET A 65 -20.24 -4.25 -4.38
N ALA A 66 -21.13 -3.31 -4.03
CA ALA A 66 -21.80 -2.39 -4.92
C ALA A 66 -20.83 -1.39 -5.59
N ILE A 67 -19.53 -1.43 -5.30
CA ILE A 67 -18.58 -0.41 -5.79
C ILE A 67 -18.21 -0.59 -7.26
N VAL A 68 -18.43 -1.74 -7.91
CA VAL A 68 -17.95 -1.94 -9.29
C VAL A 68 -19.07 -1.92 -10.31
N HIS A 69 -19.57 -0.71 -10.57
CA HIS A 69 -20.57 -0.46 -11.61
C HIS A 69 -19.93 -0.23 -12.97
N ASN A 70 -18.67 0.24 -13.00
CA ASN A 70 -17.94 0.53 -14.22
C ASN A 70 -16.42 0.22 -14.11
N ILE A 71 -15.73 0.27 -15.25
CA ILE A 71 -14.28 0.00 -15.33
C ILE A 71 -13.41 1.02 -14.57
N TRP A 72 -13.91 2.24 -14.34
CA TRP A 72 -13.20 3.26 -13.60
C TRP A 72 -13.14 2.94 -12.12
N ASP A 73 -14.23 2.43 -11.55
CA ASP A 73 -14.27 1.95 -10.17
C ASP A 73 -13.25 0.82 -9.96
N PHE A 74 -13.18 -0.10 -10.92
CA PHE A 74 -12.20 -1.19 -10.90
C PHE A 74 -10.76 -0.65 -10.95
N THR A 75 -10.47 0.28 -11.86
CA THR A 75 -9.13 0.90 -11.98
C THR A 75 -8.75 1.66 -10.71
N PHE A 76 -9.73 2.36 -10.11
CA PHE A 76 -9.54 3.11 -8.88
C PHE A 76 -9.24 2.19 -7.69
N LEU A 77 -9.95 1.05 -7.59
CA LEU A 77 -9.72 0.01 -6.60
C LEU A 77 -8.30 -0.58 -6.68
N LEU A 78 -7.76 -0.76 -7.89
CA LEU A 78 -6.38 -1.23 -8.11
C LEU A 78 -5.30 -0.19 -7.78
N THR A 79 -5.66 1.08 -7.68
CA THR A 79 -4.67 2.15 -7.49
C THR A 79 -4.00 2.06 -6.12
N ILE A 80 -4.73 1.68 -5.07
CA ILE A 80 -4.18 1.52 -3.72
C ILE A 80 -3.09 0.43 -3.66
N PRO A 81 -3.35 -0.83 -4.04
CA PRO A 81 -2.31 -1.86 -3.99
C PRO A 81 -1.16 -1.59 -4.95
N ALA A 82 -1.40 -0.93 -6.10
CA ALA A 82 -0.33 -0.47 -6.98
C ALA A 82 0.61 0.54 -6.29
N ILE A 83 0.06 1.52 -5.56
CA ILE A 83 0.87 2.46 -4.77
C ILE A 83 1.71 1.71 -3.73
N PHE A 84 1.13 0.74 -3.03
CA PHE A 84 1.88 -0.08 -2.07
C PHE A 84 3.01 -0.87 -2.72
N TYR A 85 2.78 -1.41 -3.92
CA TYR A 85 3.84 -2.06 -4.68
C TYR A 85 5.00 -1.10 -4.97
N PHE A 86 4.72 0.09 -5.50
CA PHE A 86 5.77 1.07 -5.78
C PHE A 86 6.47 1.60 -4.53
N MET A 87 5.72 1.81 -3.44
CA MET A 87 6.27 2.12 -2.13
C MET A 87 7.24 1.04 -1.67
N SER A 88 6.87 -0.24 -1.80
CA SER A 88 7.75 -1.35 -1.42
C SER A 88 9.04 -1.35 -2.22
N VAL A 89 8.98 -1.07 -3.53
CA VAL A 89 10.18 -0.98 -4.38
C VAL A 89 11.12 0.15 -3.94
N GLN A 90 10.57 1.27 -3.49
CA GLN A 90 11.34 2.46 -3.11
C GLN A 90 11.80 2.45 -1.65
N PHE A 91 11.08 1.77 -0.76
CA PHE A 91 11.49 1.68 0.64
C PHE A 91 12.72 0.81 0.83
N PHE A 92 12.90 -0.23 0.03
CA PHE A 92 13.97 -1.19 0.21
C PHE A 92 15.11 -0.96 -0.79
N PRO A 93 16.30 -0.51 -0.34
CA PRO A 93 17.45 -0.33 -1.22
C PRO A 93 17.92 -1.65 -1.81
N ASN A 94 18.27 -1.66 -3.10
CA ASN A 94 18.81 -2.84 -3.76
C ASN A 94 20.26 -3.09 -3.29
N TYR A 95 20.48 -4.22 -2.62
CA TYR A 95 21.82 -4.65 -2.21
C TYR A 95 22.56 -5.27 -3.39
N ARG A 96 23.51 -4.52 -3.96
CA ARG A 96 24.43 -4.99 -5.02
C ARG A 96 25.84 -5.25 -4.48
N GLY A 97 25.96 -5.92 -3.33
CA GLY A 97 27.25 -6.25 -2.72
C GLY A 97 27.94 -5.12 -1.94
N GLN A 98 27.37 -3.91 -1.94
CA GLN A 98 27.90 -2.75 -1.24
C GLN A 98 27.19 -2.53 0.11
N THR A 99 27.90 -1.94 1.07
CA THR A 99 27.31 -1.52 2.34
C THR A 99 26.39 -0.32 2.09
N VAL A 100 25.14 -0.41 2.53
CA VAL A 100 24.14 0.64 2.35
C VAL A 100 23.94 1.39 3.66
N VAL A 101 24.15 2.70 3.62
CA VAL A 101 23.88 3.57 4.76
C VAL A 101 22.40 3.99 4.72
N LEU A 102 21.53 3.32 5.48
CA LEU A 102 20.08 3.55 5.46
C LEU A 102 19.69 4.99 5.78
N ARG A 103 20.42 5.69 6.66
CA ARG A 103 20.14 7.10 6.97
C ARG A 103 20.24 7.98 5.73
N HIS A 104 21.31 7.84 4.96
CA HIS A 104 21.51 8.63 3.74
C HIS A 104 20.48 8.25 2.66
N TYR A 105 20.23 6.94 2.50
CA TYR A 105 19.21 6.45 1.58
C TYR A 105 17.81 7.01 1.92
N PHE A 106 17.43 6.98 3.20
CA PHE A 106 16.15 7.50 3.67
C PHE A 106 16.02 9.00 3.43
N GLN A 107 17.03 9.79 3.80
CA GLN A 107 17.01 11.24 3.62
C GLN A 107 16.91 11.64 2.13
N LYS A 108 17.62 10.91 1.25
CA LYS A 108 17.55 11.14 -0.20
C LYS A 108 16.16 10.88 -0.77
N ASN A 109 15.45 9.88 -0.25
CA ASN A 109 14.14 9.46 -0.75
C ASN A 109 12.96 10.01 0.05
N LEU A 110 13.20 10.83 1.09
CA LEU A 110 12.15 11.34 1.98
C LEU A 110 11.01 12.05 1.22
N ARG A 111 11.35 12.84 0.19
CA ARG A 111 10.35 13.52 -0.66
C ARG A 111 9.47 12.53 -1.41
N ILE A 112 10.07 11.45 -1.93
CA ILE A 112 9.37 10.40 -2.65
C ILE A 112 8.45 9.63 -1.70
N TYR A 113 8.91 9.33 -0.48
CA TYR A 113 8.08 8.68 0.54
C TYR A 113 6.89 9.57 0.92
N GLY A 114 7.14 10.86 1.15
CA GLY A 114 6.10 11.85 1.40
C GLY A 114 5.08 11.92 0.26
N LEU A 115 5.54 11.89 -0.99
CA LEU A 115 4.66 11.85 -2.17
C LEU A 115 3.78 10.60 -2.18
N TYR A 116 4.34 9.42 -1.92
CA TYR A 116 3.53 8.19 -1.89
C TYR A 116 2.49 8.20 -0.77
N PHE A 117 2.86 8.63 0.44
CA PHE A 117 1.90 8.77 1.53
C PHE A 117 0.82 9.80 1.17
N PHE A 118 1.21 10.94 0.60
CA PHE A 118 0.26 11.95 0.13
C PHE A 118 -0.71 11.37 -0.90
N LEU A 119 -0.21 10.71 -1.95
CA LEU A 119 -1.04 10.09 -2.99
C LEU A 119 -1.98 9.04 -2.40
N TYR A 120 -1.47 8.20 -1.50
CA TYR A 120 -2.27 7.20 -0.80
C TYR A 120 -3.41 7.85 0.00
N PHE A 121 -3.11 8.84 0.85
CA PHE A 121 -4.14 9.52 1.64
C PHE A 121 -5.11 10.31 0.77
N PHE A 122 -4.63 10.95 -0.30
CA PHE A 122 -5.47 11.64 -1.27
C PHE A 122 -6.48 10.69 -1.92
N ILE A 123 -6.02 9.53 -2.42
CA ILE A 123 -6.89 8.52 -3.01
C ILE A 123 -7.86 7.95 -1.97
N LEU A 124 -7.41 7.72 -0.74
CA LEU A 124 -8.27 7.26 0.34
C LEU A 124 -9.39 8.26 0.65
N THR A 125 -9.06 9.56 0.71
CA THR A 125 -10.04 10.62 0.91
C THR A 125 -11.01 10.74 -0.26
N MET A 126 -10.51 10.67 -1.51
CA MET A 126 -11.37 10.65 -2.69
C MET A 126 -12.32 9.46 -2.65
N ARG A 127 -11.81 8.26 -2.33
CA ARG A 127 -12.62 7.05 -2.17
C ARG A 127 -13.71 7.24 -1.12
N TYR A 128 -13.37 7.82 0.02
CA TYR A 128 -14.33 8.09 1.08
C TYR A 128 -15.43 9.04 0.62
N ILE A 129 -15.07 10.14 -0.07
CA ILE A 129 -16.02 11.14 -0.58
C ILE A 129 -16.95 10.56 -1.64
N TYR A 130 -16.42 9.81 -2.61
CA TYR A 130 -17.21 9.32 -3.75
C TYR A 130 -18.05 8.08 -3.43
N TYR A 131 -17.57 7.18 -2.57
CA TYR A 131 -18.24 5.90 -2.32
C TYR A 131 -18.85 5.80 -0.92
N ASP A 132 -18.15 6.23 0.12
CA ASP A 132 -18.58 5.99 1.50
C ASP A 132 -19.59 7.04 2.00
N LEU A 133 -19.42 8.32 1.59
CA LEU A 133 -20.29 9.43 2.00
C LEU A 133 -21.74 9.30 1.47
N PRO A 134 -21.98 9.04 0.17
CA PRO A 134 -23.35 8.93 -0.35
C PRO A 134 -24.09 7.70 0.17
N MET A 135 -23.37 6.58 0.37
CA MET A 135 -23.93 5.35 0.95
C MET A 135 -24.33 5.47 2.43
N TRP A 136 -23.85 6.49 3.14
CA TRP A 136 -24.26 6.78 4.52
C TRP A 136 -25.57 7.57 4.57
N ASP A 137 -25.75 8.49 3.62
CA ASP A 137 -26.96 9.33 3.50
C ASP A 137 -28.19 8.49 3.09
N GLU A 138 -28.02 7.58 2.12
CA GLU A 138 -29.10 6.68 1.66
C GLU A 138 -29.58 5.66 2.71
N ARG A 139 -28.80 5.42 3.77
CA ARG A 139 -29.15 4.47 4.84
C ARG A 139 -29.97 5.09 5.97
N GLY A 140 -30.36 6.37 5.88
CA GLY A 140 -31.36 6.98 6.75
C GLY A 140 -30.98 7.02 8.24
N LEU A 141 -29.69 7.17 8.56
CA LEU A 141 -29.21 7.34 9.94
C LEU A 141 -28.97 8.82 10.24
N THR A 142 -30.04 9.62 10.23
CA THR A 142 -30.13 10.92 10.89
C THR A 142 -31.31 10.93 11.83
#